data_AF-A0A9E4XCM9-F1
#
_entry.id   AF-A0A9E4XCM9-F1
#
_cell.length_a   1.000
_cell.length_b   1.000
_cell.length_c   1.000
_cell.angle_alpha   90.00
_cell.angle_beta   90.00
_cell.angle_gamma   90.00
#
_symmetry.space_group_name_H-M   'P 1'
#
loop_
_entity.id
_entity.type
_entity.pdbx_description
1 polymer ?
#
loop_
_entity_poly.entity_id
_entity_poly.type
_entity_poly.pdbx_seq_one_letter_code
_entity_poly.pdbx_strand_id
1 'polypeptide(L)' 'MATNFQELTEQSQSHWQKLTAGAQPWIRIGSALCGKAAGCDDVTSALEAALSRAGVQAQLSQVGCLGLCFAEPLVDV' A
#
# COMPACT_ATOMS: atom_id res chain seq x y z
N MET A 1 -9.48 6.13 27.63
CA MET A 1 -10.95 6.17 27.52
C MET A 1 -11.34 5.13 26.50
N ALA A 2 -12.34 4.30 26.77
CA ALA A 2 -12.81 3.32 25.79
C ALA A 2 -13.54 4.07 24.68
N THR A 3 -12.95 4.15 23.48
CA THR A 3 -13.59 4.63 22.27
C THR A 3 -14.81 3.75 21.99
N ASN A 4 -15.97 4.34 21.70
CA ASN A 4 -17.15 3.53 21.45
C ASN A 4 -17.04 2.87 20.05
N PHE A 5 -17.73 1.74 19.83
CA PHE A 5 -17.63 0.99 18.58
C PHE A 5 -18.01 1.79 17.33
N GLN A 6 -18.99 2.70 17.45
CA GLN A 6 -19.41 3.57 16.36
C GLN A 6 -18.30 4.55 15.96
N GLU A 7 -17.62 5.17 16.93
CA GLU A 7 -16.48 6.05 16.67
C GLU A 7 -15.35 5.31 15.94
N LEU A 8 -15.01 4.08 16.34
CA LEU A 8 -14.01 3.25 15.66
C LEU A 8 -14.41 2.94 14.21
N THR A 9 -15.71 2.70 13.99
CA THR A 9 -16.26 2.41 12.66
C THR A 9 -16.15 3.63 11.76
N GLU A 10 -16.57 4.80 12.23
CA GLU A 10 -16.49 6.07 11.50
C GLU A 10 -15.04 6.43 11.14
N GLN A 11 -14.11 6.26 12.08
CA GLN A 11 -12.68 6.49 11.84
C GLN A 11 -12.12 5.54 10.77
N SER A 12 -12.43 4.25 10.88
CA SER A 12 -11.95 3.23 9.94
C SER A 12 -12.50 3.46 8.52
N GLN A 13 -13.77 3.80 8.41
CA GLN A 13 -14.42 4.13 7.13
C GLN A 13 -13.82 5.39 6.51
N SER A 14 -13.63 6.46 7.31
CA SER A 14 -13.01 7.69 6.82
C SER A 14 -11.58 7.45 6.33
N HIS A 15 -10.79 6.65 7.06
CA HIS A 15 -9.45 6.26 6.63
C HIS A 15 -9.51 5.48 5.31
N TRP A 16 -10.35 4.45 5.22
CA TRP A 16 -10.50 3.63 4.01
C TRP A 16 -10.91 4.46 2.80
N GLN A 17 -11.84 5.40 2.97
CA GLN A 17 -12.27 6.32 1.91
C GLN A 17 -11.13 7.23 1.45
N LYS A 18 -10.30 7.74 2.35
CA LYS A 18 -9.13 8.57 1.98
C LYS A 18 -8.11 7.80 1.13
N LEU A 19 -7.97 6.50 1.36
CA LEU A 19 -7.06 5.64 0.59
C LEU A 19 -7.63 5.22 -0.76
N THR A 20 -8.90 4.80 -0.79
CA THR A 20 -9.50 4.17 -1.99
C THR A 20 -10.24 5.12 -2.91
N ALA A 21 -10.75 6.24 -2.37
CA ALA A 21 -11.41 7.31 -3.13
C ALA A 21 -10.64 8.64 -2.98
N GLY A 22 -9.38 8.57 -2.58
CA GLY A 22 -8.50 9.73 -2.42
C GLY A 22 -8.12 10.37 -3.76
N ALA A 23 -7.49 11.55 -3.67
CA ALA A 23 -7.01 12.28 -4.85
C ALA A 23 -5.71 11.68 -5.45
N GLN A 24 -5.01 10.83 -4.71
CA GLN A 24 -3.75 10.21 -5.13
C GLN A 24 -3.93 8.69 -5.20
N PRO A 25 -3.34 8.00 -6.20
CA PRO A 25 -3.36 6.54 -6.26
C PRO A 25 -2.71 5.93 -5.01
N TRP A 26 -3.30 4.87 -4.48
CA TRP A 26 -2.74 4.12 -3.35
C TRP A 26 -2.08 2.84 -3.85
N ILE A 27 -0.76 2.86 -3.96
CA ILE A 27 0.01 1.73 -4.47
C ILE A 27 0.51 0.89 -3.29
N ARG A 28 0.24 -0.41 -3.33
CA ARG A 28 0.57 -1.38 -2.30
C ARG A 28 1.60 -2.39 -2.80
N ILE A 29 2.67 -2.62 -2.05
CA ILE A 29 3.70 -3.60 -2.40
C ILE A 29 3.74 -4.69 -1.34
N GLY A 30 3.54 -5.94 -1.77
CA GLY A 30 3.72 -7.13 -0.94
C GLY A 30 5.16 -7.21 -0.41
N SER A 31 5.35 -6.94 0.88
CA SER A 31 6.67 -6.78 1.51
C SER A 31 6.85 -7.69 2.73
N ALA A 32 6.03 -8.74 2.83
CA ALA A 32 6.24 -9.85 3.77
C ALA A 32 7.44 -10.72 3.36
N LEU A 33 7.65 -11.87 4.00
CA LEU A 33 8.85 -12.68 3.80
C LEU A 33 9.09 -13.10 2.34
N CYS A 34 8.06 -13.59 1.64
CA CYS A 34 8.14 -13.96 0.23
C CYS A 34 8.45 -12.74 -0.66
N GLY A 35 7.80 -11.60 -0.43
CA GLY A 35 8.07 -10.35 -1.14
C GLY A 35 9.51 -9.87 -0.95
N LYS A 36 10.01 -9.90 0.29
CA LYS A 36 11.41 -9.59 0.60
C LYS A 36 12.38 -10.53 -0.10
N ALA A 37 12.12 -11.85 -0.04
CA ALA A 37 12.94 -12.85 -0.71
C ALA A 37 12.92 -12.71 -2.25
N ALA A 38 11.80 -12.24 -2.82
CA ALA A 38 11.63 -12.02 -4.25
C ALA A 38 12.16 -10.64 -4.72
N GLY A 39 12.65 -9.78 -3.81
CA GLY A 39 13.24 -8.48 -4.17
C GLY A 39 12.26 -7.30 -4.21
N CYS A 40 11.25 -7.26 -3.33
CA CYS A 40 10.29 -6.14 -3.27
C CYS A 40 10.95 -4.77 -2.98
N ASP A 41 12.15 -4.74 -2.41
CA ASP A 41 12.88 -3.50 -2.08
C ASP A 41 13.42 -2.80 -3.34
N ASP A 42 13.89 -3.57 -4.31
CA ASP A 42 14.31 -3.06 -5.61
C ASP A 42 13.10 -2.51 -6.39
N VAL A 43 11.97 -3.23 -6.32
CA VAL A 43 10.70 -2.80 -6.93
C VAL A 43 10.19 -1.50 -6.30
N THR A 44 10.25 -1.38 -4.98
CA THR A 44 9.87 -0.15 -4.25
C THR A 44 10.72 1.03 -4.74
N SER A 45 12.05 0.87 -4.75
CA SER A 45 12.99 1.92 -5.15
C SER A 45 12.79 2.34 -6.61
N ALA A 46 12.59 1.36 -7.50
CA ALA A 46 12.33 1.62 -8.91
C ALA A 46 11.02 2.37 -9.14
N LEU A 47 9.98 2.04 -8.38
CA LEU A 47 8.68 2.68 -8.46
C LEU A 47 8.72 4.13 -7.96
N GLU A 48 9.35 4.39 -6.81
CA GLU A 48 9.54 5.75 -6.29
C GLU A 48 10.28 6.64 -7.31
N ALA A 49 11.36 6.12 -7.90
CA ALA A 49 12.11 6.83 -8.93
C ALA A 49 11.25 7.07 -10.20
N ALA A 50 10.43 6.11 -10.60
CA ALA A 50 9.53 6.25 -11.75
C ALA A 50 8.44 7.29 -11.52
N LEU A 51 7.79 7.28 -10.35
CA LEU A 51 6.78 8.25 -9.95
C LEU A 51 7.37 9.67 -9.91
N SER A 52 8.56 9.82 -9.32
CA SER A 52 9.30 11.09 -9.27
C SER A 52 9.61 11.63 -10.68
N ARG A 53 10.16 10.79 -11.56
CA ARG A 53 10.42 11.17 -12.97
C ARG A 53 9.16 11.54 -13.74
N ALA A 54 8.04 10.88 -13.45
CA ALA A 54 6.75 11.15 -14.08
C ALA A 54 6.01 12.35 -13.47
N GLY A 55 6.50 12.92 -12.35
CA GLY A 55 5.79 13.97 -11.63
C GLY A 55 4.45 13.51 -11.02
N VAL A 56 4.28 12.21 -10.80
CA VAL A 56 3.04 11.63 -10.27
C VAL A 56 3.15 11.52 -8.76
N GLN A 57 2.20 12.15 -8.05
CA GLN A 57 2.04 11.96 -6.61
C GLN A 57 1.16 10.75 -6.35
N ALA A 58 1.71 9.74 -5.70
CA ALA A 58 0.99 8.54 -5.28
C ALA A 58 1.38 8.18 -3.84
N GLN A 59 0.45 7.59 -3.11
CA GLN A 59 0.72 7.05 -1.79
C GLN A 59 1.28 5.63 -1.94
N LEU A 60 2.57 5.45 -1.68
CA LEU A 60 3.21 4.15 -1.69
C LEU A 60 3.17 3.51 -0.29
N SER A 61 2.73 2.26 -0.20
CA SER A 61 2.64 1.52 1.06
C SER A 61 3.23 0.12 0.93
N GLN A 62 4.26 -0.18 1.72
CA GLN A 62 4.70 -1.55 1.93
C GLN A 62 3.73 -2.25 2.88
N VAL A 63 3.14 -3.36 2.41
CA VAL A 63 2.12 -4.11 3.15
C VAL A 63 2.60 -5.54 3.43
N GLY A 64 1.81 -6.29 4.20
CA GLY A 64 2.05 -7.71 4.44
C GLY A 64 1.83 -8.57 3.19
N CYS A 65 1.58 -9.86 3.41
CA CYS A 65 1.34 -10.80 2.31
C CYS A 65 -0.01 -10.52 1.62
N LEU A 66 -0.03 -10.53 0.29
CA LEU A 66 -1.24 -10.39 -0.53
C LEU A 66 -1.90 -11.75 -0.89
N GLY A 67 -1.31 -12.86 -0.42
CA GLY A 67 -1.89 -14.21 -0.53
C GLY A 67 -1.48 -15.00 -1.78
N LEU A 68 -0.73 -14.40 -2.71
CA LEU A 68 -0.27 -15.04 -3.95
C LEU A 68 1.27 -15.16 -3.97
N CYS A 69 1.85 -15.79 -2.95
CA CYS A 69 3.31 -15.82 -2.72
C CYS A 69 4.15 -16.29 -3.92
N PHE A 70 3.61 -17.15 -4.80
CA PHE A 70 4.30 -17.64 -5.98
C PHE A 70 4.49 -16.57 -7.07
N ALA A 71 3.75 -15.47 -6.99
CA ALA A 71 3.74 -14.38 -7.95
C ALA A 71 4.43 -13.11 -7.41
N GLU A 72 5.03 -13.19 -6.21
CA GLU A 72 5.78 -12.07 -5.63
C GLU A 72 7.03 -11.74 -6.48
N PRO A 73 7.44 -10.46 -6.56
CA PRO A 73 6.88 -9.29 -5.86
C PRO A 73 5.56 -8.79 -6.48
N LEU A 74 4.54 -8.58 -5.63
CA LEU A 74 3.22 -8.11 -6.05
C LEU A 74 3.05 -6.61 -5.79
N VAL A 75 2.52 -5.92 -6.79
CA VAL A 75 2.10 -4.53 -6.73
C VAL A 75 0.62 -4.46 -7.07
N ASP A 76 -0.14 -3.75 -6.25
CA ASP A 76 -1.57 -3.51 -6.40
C ASP A 76 -1.84 -2.00 -6.28
N VAL A 77 -2.86 -1.50 -7.01
CA VAL A 77 -3.19 -0.06 -7.14
C VAL A 77 -4.68 0.17 -6.96
#